data_AF-A0A4V2TSC2-F1
#
_entry.id   AF-A0A4V2TSC2-F1
#
_cell.length_a   1.000
_cell.length_b   1.000
_cell.length_c   1.000
_cell.angle_alpha   90.00
_cell.angle_beta   90.00
_cell.angle_gamma   90.00
#
_symmetry.space_group_name_H-M   'P 1'
#
loop_
_entity.id
_entity.type
_entity.pdbx_description
1 polymer ?
#
loop_
_entity_poly.entity_id
_entity_poly.type
_entity_poly.pdbx_seq_one_letter_code
_entity_poly.pdbx_strand_id
1 'polypeptide(L)' 'MTITAALNTSLYGMQTQTERLSTAAHGIANASTPGHDSDLTGDMLDVLQAETQFAANASVFETGADMWDMLMTVAKD' A
#
# COMPACT_ATOMS: atom_id res chain seq x y z
N MET A 1 -20.15 -8.22 5.12
CA MET A 1 -19.02 -7.80 4.25
C MET A 1 -18.46 -9.07 3.60
N THR A 2 -18.29 -9.10 2.28
CA THR A 2 -17.73 -10.28 1.58
C THR A 2 -16.22 -10.13 1.40
N ILE A 3 -15.48 -11.24 1.24
CA ILE A 3 -14.02 -11.22 1.00
C ILE A 3 -13.68 -10.36 -0.23
N THR A 4 -14.50 -10.42 -1.28
CA THR A 4 -14.36 -9.56 -2.47
C THR A 4 -14.46 -8.08 -2.15
N ALA A 5 -15.34 -7.69 -1.22
CA ALA A 5 -15.43 -6.29 -0.80
C ALA A 5 -14.15 -5.86 -0.04
N ALA A 6 -13.57 -6.74 0.79
CA ALA A 6 -12.31 -6.46 1.48
C ALA A 6 -11.12 -6.36 0.51
N LEU A 7 -11.05 -7.25 -0.49
CA LEU A 7 -10.01 -7.20 -1.54
C LEU A 7 -10.12 -5.94 -2.39
N ASN A 8 -11.34 -5.53 -2.77
CA ASN A 8 -11.56 -4.28 -3.48
C ASN A 8 -11.11 -3.08 -2.63
N THR A 9 -11.53 -3.01 -1.36
CA THR A 9 -11.08 -1.95 -0.44
C THR A 9 -9.56 -1.92 -0.30
N SER A 10 -8.93 -3.09 -0.19
CA SER A 10 -7.47 -3.21 -0.12
C SER A 10 -6.80 -2.71 -1.40
N LEU A 11 -7.34 -3.07 -2.57
CA LEU A 11 -6.86 -2.61 -3.88
C LEU A 11 -6.99 -1.10 -4.03
N TYR A 12 -8.14 -0.52 -3.64
CA TYR A 12 -8.33 0.93 -3.59
C TYR A 12 -7.35 1.59 -2.62
N GLY A 13 -7.14 1.01 -1.44
CA GLY A 13 -6.18 1.47 -0.45
C GLY A 13 -4.75 1.52 -1.00
N MET A 14 -4.31 0.48 -1.69
CA MET A 14 -2.99 0.44 -2.33
C MET A 14 -2.82 1.49 -3.44
N GLN A 15 -3.87 1.76 -4.22
CA GLN A 15 -3.84 2.83 -5.24
C GLN A 15 -3.63 4.19 -4.58
N THR A 16 -4.39 4.51 -3.52
CA THR A 16 -4.21 5.75 -2.76
C THR A 16 -2.80 5.85 -2.16
N GLN A 17 -2.23 4.76 -1.64
CA GLN A 17 -0.85 4.78 -1.14
C GLN A 17 0.18 4.97 -2.24
N THR A 18 -0.07 4.45 -3.44
CA THR A 18 0.81 4.66 -4.59
C THR A 18 0.86 6.12 -4.99
N GLU A 19 -0.29 6.82 -4.96
CA GLU A 19 -0.36 8.27 -5.22
C GLU A 19 0.39 9.08 -4.15
N ARG A 20 0.21 8.73 -2.88
CA ARG A 20 0.94 9.35 -1.76
C ARG A 20 2.44 9.13 -1.85
N LEU A 21 2.87 7.89 -2.10
CA LEU A 21 4.28 7.55 -2.31
C LEU A 21 4.87 8.30 -3.50
N SER A 22 4.14 8.40 -4.61
CA SER A 22 4.56 9.17 -5.78
C SER A 22 4.78 10.64 -5.42
N THR A 23 3.87 11.25 -4.67
CA THR A 23 3.97 12.65 -4.26
C THR A 23 5.19 12.88 -3.36
N ALA A 24 5.34 12.06 -2.32
CA ALA A 24 6.47 12.13 -1.40
C ALA A 24 7.81 11.88 -2.13
N ALA A 25 7.86 10.93 -3.06
CA ALA A 25 9.05 10.68 -3.87
C ALA A 25 9.43 11.89 -4.75
N HIS A 26 8.44 12.61 -5.29
CA HIS A 26 8.70 13.86 -6.04
C HIS A 26 9.23 14.96 -5.13
N GLY A 27 8.71 15.09 -3.91
CA GLY A 27 9.22 16.04 -2.91
C GLY A 27 10.67 15.74 -2.53
N ILE A 28 10.98 14.48 -2.23
CA ILE A 28 12.35 14.02 -1.95
C ILE A 28 13.29 14.29 -3.13
N ALA A 29 12.87 13.97 -4.36
CA ALA A 29 13.68 14.17 -5.56
C ALA A 29 14.01 15.66 -5.80
N ASN A 30 13.09 16.56 -5.44
CA ASN A 30 13.25 18.00 -5.60
C ASN A 30 13.78 18.69 -4.33
N ALA A 31 14.13 17.95 -3.27
CA ALA A 31 14.52 18.51 -1.98
C ALA A 31 15.78 19.39 -2.03
N SER A 32 16.62 19.23 -3.05
CA SER A 32 17.82 20.05 -3.27
C SER A 32 17.65 21.11 -4.38
N THR A 33 16.45 21.25 -4.94
CA THR A 33 16.17 22.19 -6.02
C THR A 33 16.10 23.62 -5.46
N PRO A 34 16.95 24.56 -5.92
CA PRO A 34 16.94 25.94 -5.42
C PRO A 34 15.58 26.62 -5.64
N GLY A 35 15.04 27.25 -4.60
CA GLY A 35 13.75 27.94 -4.66
C GLY A 35 12.52 27.03 -4.53
N HIS A 36 12.71 25.71 -4.35
CA HIS A 36 11.63 24.80 -3.99
C HIS A 36 11.47 24.74 -2.47
N ASP A 37 10.22 24.81 -1.99
CA ASP A 37 9.93 24.64 -0.56
C ASP A 37 9.93 23.14 -0.24
N SER A 38 11.03 22.66 0.34
CA SER A 38 11.26 21.24 0.59
C SER A 38 10.92 20.87 2.03
N ASP A 39 9.88 20.06 2.25
CA ASP A 39 9.64 19.36 3.51
C ASP A 39 10.10 17.91 3.42
N LEU A 40 11.43 17.73 3.32
CA LEU A 40 12.02 16.39 3.19
C LEU A 40 11.65 15.47 4.36
N THR A 41 11.47 16.02 5.57
CA THR A 41 11.10 15.21 6.73
C THR A 41 9.66 14.71 6.59
N GLY A 42 8.72 15.59 6.20
CA GLY A 42 7.35 15.21 5.90
C GLY A 42 7.26 14.18 4.79
N ASP A 43 7.96 14.40 3.67
CA ASP A 43 7.95 13.46 2.54
C ASP A 43 8.47 12.08 2.94
N MET A 44 9.58 12.01 3.70
CA MET A 44 10.11 10.72 4.16
C MET A 44 9.14 10.00 5.11
N LEU A 45 8.41 10.74 5.95
CA LEU A 45 7.36 10.18 6.81
C LEU A 45 6.17 9.66 5.99
N ASP A 46 5.79 10.36 4.92
CA ASP A 46 4.74 9.92 4.01
C ASP A 46 5.13 8.65 3.24
N VAL A 47 6.40 8.50 2.85
CA VAL A 47 6.93 7.25 2.27
C VAL A 47 6.78 6.09 3.25
N LEU A 48 7.25 6.26 4.49
CA LEU A 48 7.16 5.21 5.53
C LEU A 48 5.71 4.85 5.86
N GLN A 49 4.82 5.84 5.89
CA GLN A 49 3.41 5.61 6.12
C GLN A 49 2.77 4.87 4.95
N ALA A 50 3.09 5.26 3.71
CA ALA A 50 2.60 4.58 2.51
C ALA A 50 3.06 3.12 2.47
N GLU A 51 4.31 2.83 2.84
CA GLU A 51 4.84 1.46 2.95
C GLU A 51 4.05 0.64 3.99
N THR A 52 3.87 1.20 5.20
CA THR A 52 3.13 0.52 6.27
C THR A 52 1.67 0.24 5.86
N GLN A 53 1.02 1.19 5.19
CA GLN A 53 -0.35 1.05 4.72
C GLN A 53 -0.45 0.10 3.52
N PHE A 54 0.56 0.04 2.65
CA PHE A 54 0.65 -0.95 1.59
C PHE A 54 0.78 -2.36 2.17
N ALA A 55 1.64 -2.56 3.17
CA ALA A 55 1.78 -3.85 3.86
C ALA A 55 0.48 -4.28 4.56
N ALA A 56 -0.24 -3.35 5.19
CA ALA A 56 -1.54 -3.63 5.81
C ALA A 56 -2.60 -4.05 4.79
N ASN A 57 -2.57 -3.49 3.57
CA ASN A 57 -3.44 -3.92 2.48
C ASN A 57 -3.00 -5.27 1.90
N ALA A 58 -1.69 -5.50 1.75
CA ALA A 58 -1.12 -6.74 1.25
C ALA A 58 -1.47 -7.96 2.14
N SER A 59 -1.52 -7.81 3.47
CA SER A 59 -1.90 -8.89 4.37
C SER A 59 -3.34 -9.39 4.16
N VAL A 60 -4.24 -8.55 3.65
CA VAL A 60 -5.60 -8.95 3.26
C VAL A 60 -5.55 -9.85 2.02
N PHE A 61 -4.65 -9.58 1.07
CA PHE A 61 -4.44 -10.45 -0.08
C PHE A 61 -3.81 -11.77 0.32
N GLU A 62 -2.80 -11.75 1.20
CA GLU A 62 -2.17 -12.94 1.76
C GLU A 62 -3.19 -13.82 2.47
N THR A 63 -4.01 -13.24 3.36
CA THR A 63 -5.11 -13.95 4.01
C THR A 63 -6.08 -14.56 2.99
N GLY A 64 -6.38 -13.85 1.89
CA GLY A 64 -7.19 -14.38 0.80
C GLY A 64 -6.54 -15.57 0.08
N ALA A 65 -5.23 -15.53 -0.11
CA ALA A 65 -4.45 -16.62 -0.70
C ALA A 65 -4.39 -17.84 0.24
N ASP A 66 -4.17 -17.63 1.53
CA ASP A 66 -4.18 -18.70 2.54
C ASP A 66 -5.54 -19.40 2.61
N MET A 67 -6.63 -18.63 2.55
CA MET A 67 -7.97 -19.19 2.49
C MET A 67 -8.21 -19.98 1.20
N TRP A 68 -7.69 -19.52 0.07
CA TRP A 68 -7.76 -20.24 -1.19
C TRP A 68 -6.97 -21.55 -1.14
N ASP A 69 -5.80 -21.56 -0.50
CA ASP A 69 -5.00 -22.76 -0.29
C ASP A 69 -5.72 -23.77 0.63
N MET A 70 -6.34 -23.30 1.72
CA MET A 70 -7.20 -24.14 2.56
C MET A 70 -8.37 -24.76 1.77
N LEU A 71 -9.00 -24.01 0.86
CA LEU A 71 -10.06 -24.56 0.00
C LEU A 71 -9.53 -25.61 -0.98
N MET A 72 -8.33 -25.43 -1.52
CA MET A 72 -7.71 -26.41 -2.40
C MET A 72 -7.29 -27.69 -1.68
N THR A 73 -6.85 -27.60 -0.43
CA THR A 73 -6.51 -28.78 0.37
C THR A 73 -7.76 -29.57 0.72
N VAL A 74 -8.84 -28.92 1.18
CA VAL A 74 -10.12 -29.58 1.48
C VAL A 74 -10.80 -30.16 0.24
N ALA A 75 -10.69 -29.54 -0.93
CA ALA A 75 -11.29 -30.05 -2.16
C ALA A 75 -10.55 -31.27 -2.77
N LYS A 76 -9.34 -31.57 -2.29
CA LYS A 76 -8.55 -32.72 -2.73
C LYS A 76 -8.75 -33.97 -1.87
N ASP A 77 -9.28 -33.82 -0.66
CA ASP A 77 -9.78 -34.89 0.20
C ASP A 77 -11.21 -35.31 -0.19
#